data_AF-A0A821L863-F1
#
_entry.id   AF-A0A821L863-F1
#
_cell.length_a   1.000
_cell.length_b   1.000
_cell.length_c   1.000
_cell.angle_alpha   90.00
_cell.angle_beta   90.00
_cell.angle_gamma   90.00
#
_symmetry.space_group_name_H-M   'P 1'
#
loop_
_entity.id
_entity.type
_entity.pdbx_description
1 polymer ?
#
loop_
_entity_poly.entity_id
_entity_poly.type
_entity_poly.pdbx_seq_one_letter_code
_entity_poly.pdbx_strand_id
1 'polypeptide(L)'
;MPHEDEILFAMNTIFRLEDVEKCGSISIIHLTLSNNNEQNLTDLVSHFKKEIDEDQIPPVLMLGEFLWKMGDYGRADRYYRMMLKELSPDHKLIGKVCNNIG
;
A
#
# COMPACT_ATOMS: atom_id res chain seq x y z
N MET A 1 -5.99 13.01 -26.65
CA MET A 1 -6.51 13.12 -25.28
C MET A 1 -5.32 12.88 -24.37
N PRO A 2 -5.06 13.70 -23.33
CA PRO A 2 -3.89 13.46 -22.48
C PRO A 2 -4.13 12.16 -21.69
N HIS A 3 -3.10 11.32 -21.68
CA HIS A 3 -2.99 10.20 -20.76
C HIS A 3 -2.71 10.77 -19.37
N GLU A 4 -3.67 10.73 -18.46
CA GLU A 4 -3.41 10.99 -17.05
C GLU A 4 -2.96 9.68 -16.37
N ASP A 5 -1.64 9.54 -16.25
CA ASP A 5 -0.97 8.54 -15.42
C ASP A 5 -0.72 9.11 -14.01
N GLU A 6 -1.77 9.44 -13.26
CA GLU A 6 -1.61 9.85 -11.87
C GLU A 6 -1.91 8.70 -10.91
N ILE A 7 -0.85 8.21 -10.27
CA ILE A 7 -0.96 7.31 -9.12
C ILE A 7 -0.74 8.13 -7.86
N LEU A 8 -1.83 8.48 -7.17
CA LEU A 8 -1.76 9.16 -5.87
C LEU A 8 -1.29 8.18 -4.79
N PHE A 9 0.01 8.17 -4.54
CA PHE A 9 0.62 7.43 -3.44
C PHE A 9 0.67 8.29 -2.17
N ALA A 10 -0.46 8.40 -1.47
CA ALA A 10 -0.45 8.95 -0.12
C ALA A 10 -0.11 7.83 0.89
N MET A 11 1.16 7.42 0.90
CA MET A 11 1.65 6.33 1.74
C MET A 11 2.07 6.86 3.11
N ASN A 12 1.63 6.21 4.19
CA ASN A 12 1.66 6.66 5.60
C ASN A 12 0.66 7.76 5.96
N THR A 13 -0.36 7.97 5.13
CA THR A 13 -1.42 8.93 5.43
C THR A 13 -2.74 8.24 5.24
N ILE A 14 -3.55 8.23 6.29
CA ILE A 14 -4.87 7.62 6.27
C ILE A 14 -5.84 8.72 5.89
N PHE A 15 -6.67 8.43 4.90
CA PHE A 15 -7.77 9.29 4.52
C PHE A 15 -9.06 8.59 4.83
N ARG A 16 -9.96 9.31 5.49
CA ARG A 16 -11.35 8.89 5.62
C ARG A 16 -12.08 9.28 4.35
N LEU A 17 -12.71 8.29 3.71
CA LEU A 17 -13.65 8.56 2.62
C LEU A 17 -14.90 9.21 3.21
N GLU A 18 -15.19 10.43 2.79
CA GLU A 18 -16.42 11.14 3.20
C GLU A 18 -17.54 10.87 2.22
N ASP A 19 -17.27 11.06 0.94
CA ASP A 19 -18.27 11.05 -0.10
C ASP A 19 -17.65 10.78 -1.48
N VAL A 20 -18.49 10.32 -2.41
CA VAL A 20 -18.15 10.16 -3.82
C VAL A 20 -19.23 10.84 -4.64
N GLU A 21 -18.92 12.04 -5.12
CA GLU A 21 -19.81 12.80 -5.98
C GLU A 21 -19.58 12.43 -7.46
N LYS A 22 -20.65 12.27 -8.22
CA LYS A 22 -20.58 12.01 -9.65
C LYS A 22 -21.00 13.24 -10.45
N CYS A 23 -20.04 13.87 -11.11
CA CYS A 23 -20.26 15.00 -12.02
C CYS A 23 -20.08 14.52 -13.47
N GLY A 24 -21.17 14.04 -14.08
CA GLY A 24 -21.17 13.54 -15.45
C GLY A 24 -20.32 12.27 -15.60
N SER A 25 -19.23 12.36 -16.37
CA SER A 25 -18.26 11.27 -16.55
C SER A 25 -17.15 11.26 -15.51
N ILE A 26 -17.10 12.24 -14.62
CA ILE A 26 -16.05 12.40 -13.60
C ILE A 26 -16.62 12.01 -12.24
N SER A 27 -15.83 11.25 -11.47
CA SER A 27 -16.09 10.99 -10.05
C SER A 27 -15.15 11.85 -9.21
N ILE A 28 -15.71 12.64 -8.30
CA ILE A 28 -15.00 13.45 -7.33
C ILE A 28 -15.03 12.68 -6.00
N ILE A 29 -13.87 12.29 -5.51
CA ILE A 29 -13.75 11.56 -4.24
C ILE A 29 -13.38 12.55 -3.13
N HIS A 30 -14.28 12.75 -2.18
CA HIS A 30 -14.04 13.60 -1.02
C HIS A 30 -13.34 12.79 0.06
N LEU A 31 -12.09 13.16 0.31
CA LEU A 31 -11.21 12.53 1.29
C LEU A 31 -10.87 13.54 2.39
N THR A 32 -11.02 13.15 3.65
CA THR A 32 -10.48 13.92 4.78
C THR A 32 -9.23 13.24 5.29
N LEU A 33 -8.18 14.02 5.50
CA LEU A 33 -7.00 13.54 6.20
C LEU A 33 -7.39 13.11 7.62
N SER A 34 -7.20 11.82 7.96
CA SER A 34 -7.39 11.35 9.33
C SER A 34 -6.38 12.06 10.23
N ASN A 35 -6.86 12.96 11.09
CA ASN A 35 -6.05 13.53 12.16
C ASN A 35 -5.69 12.43 13.17
N ASN A 36 -4.57 12.62 13.89
CA ASN A 36 -3.91 11.70 14.82
C ASN A 36 -4.78 11.02 15.92
N ASN A 37 -6.09 11.21 15.97
CA ASN A 37 -7.00 10.51 16.87
C ASN A 37 -7.35 9.07 16.42
N GLU A 38 -6.90 8.62 15.25
CA GLU A 38 -6.93 7.20 14.84
C GLU A 38 -5.63 6.49 15.26
N GLN A 39 -5.28 6.60 16.54
CA GLN A 39 -4.06 6.06 17.17
C GLN A 39 -3.77 4.61 16.71
N ASN A 40 -4.81 3.79 16.56
CA ASN A 40 -4.70 2.38 16.18
C ASN A 40 -4.05 2.12 14.82
N LEU A 41 -4.33 2.94 13.80
CA LEU A 41 -3.80 2.70 12.45
C LEU A 41 -2.39 3.26 12.28
N THR A 42 -2.08 4.39 12.94
CA THR A 42 -0.72 4.93 13.01
C THR A 42 0.20 4.01 13.80
N ASP A 43 -0.32 3.42 14.88
CA ASP A 43 0.41 2.42 15.68
C ASP A 43 0.59 1.13 14.89
N LEU A 44 -0.40 0.70 14.11
CA LEU A 44 -0.29 -0.44 13.20
C LEU A 44 0.82 -0.20 12.17
N VAL A 45 0.80 0.91 11.45
CA VAL A 45 1.84 1.25 10.46
C VAL A 45 3.22 1.33 11.13
N SER A 46 3.31 1.92 12.32
CA SER A 46 4.56 2.03 13.08
C SER A 46 5.06 0.68 13.59
N HIS A 47 4.15 -0.23 13.99
CA HIS A 47 4.48 -1.58 14.40
C HIS A 47 5.00 -2.41 13.21
N PHE A 48 4.33 -2.32 12.06
CA PHE A 48 4.77 -2.99 10.84
C PHE A 48 6.14 -2.49 10.38
N LYS A 49 6.40 -1.18 10.42
CA LYS A 49 7.74 -0.64 10.12
C LYS A 49 8.83 -1.19 11.05
N LYS A 50 8.52 -1.44 12.32
CA LYS A 50 9.47 -2.00 13.30
C LYS A 50 9.70 -3.50 13.11
N GLU A 51 8.68 -4.28 12.78
CA GLU A 51 8.82 -5.74 12.61
C GLU A 51 9.62 -6.12 11.37
N ILE A 52 9.64 -5.28 10.35
CA ILE A 52 10.21 -5.61 9.04
C ILE A 52 11.69 -5.15 8.93
N ASP A 53 12.22 -4.45 9.95
CA ASP A 53 13.64 -4.09 10.15
C ASP A 53 14.37 -3.58 8.89
N GLU A 54 13.66 -2.78 8.08
CA GLU A 54 14.20 -2.17 6.88
C GLU A 54 13.69 -0.72 6.80
N ASP A 55 14.60 0.24 6.94
CA ASP A 55 14.30 1.68 6.97
C ASP A 55 13.52 2.20 5.75
N GLN A 56 13.44 1.41 4.66
CA GLN A 56 12.71 1.77 3.44
C GLN A 56 12.09 0.54 2.75
N ILE A 57 11.09 -0.08 3.37
CA ILE A 57 10.24 -1.05 2.67
C ILE A 57 9.25 -0.30 1.77
N PRO A 58 9.22 -0.63 0.47
CA PRO A 58 8.21 -0.08 -0.43
C PRO A 58 6.81 -0.43 0.07
N PRO A 59 5.87 0.52 0.20
CA PRO A 59 4.62 0.24 0.91
C PRO A 59 3.71 -0.80 0.25
N VAL A 60 3.91 -1.07 -1.05
CA VAL A 60 3.31 -2.23 -1.74
C VAL A 60 3.72 -3.54 -1.07
N LEU A 61 4.99 -3.67 -0.69
CA LEU A 61 5.49 -4.84 0.05
C LEU A 61 4.92 -4.89 1.46
N MET A 62 4.83 -3.75 2.15
CA MET A 62 4.19 -3.65 3.48
C MET A 62 2.73 -4.11 3.48
N LEU A 63 1.95 -3.71 2.47
CA LEU A 63 0.56 -4.16 2.31
C LEU A 63 0.46 -5.66 2.01
N GLY A 64 1.36 -6.19 1.17
CA GLY A 64 1.46 -7.62 0.92
C GLY A 64 1.70 -8.40 2.22
N GLU A 65 2.68 -7.97 3.02
CA GLU A 65 2.99 -8.60 4.31
C GLU A 65 1.84 -8.49 5.32
N PHE A 66 1.16 -7.35 5.39
CA PHE A 66 -0.03 -7.19 6.23
C PHE A 66 -1.11 -8.21 5.89
N LEU A 67 -1.46 -8.32 4.60
CA LEU A 67 -2.49 -9.25 4.13
C LEU A 67 -2.09 -10.71 4.36
N TRP A 68 -0.80 -11.02 4.18
CA TRP A 68 -0.27 -12.34 4.46
C TRP A 68 -0.40 -12.71 5.94
N LYS A 69 -0.03 -11.80 6.86
CA LYS A 69 -0.21 -12.01 8.31
C LYS A 69 -1.67 -12.15 8.72
N MET A 70 -2.60 -11.53 7.99
CA MET A 70 -4.04 -11.66 8.19
C MET A 70 -4.63 -12.94 7.58
N GLY A 71 -3.82 -13.78 6.91
CA GLY A 71 -4.28 -15.01 6.24
C GLY A 71 -4.93 -14.78 4.87
N ASP A 72 -4.91 -13.54 4.36
CA ASP A 72 -5.45 -13.21 3.04
C ASP A 72 -4.38 -13.35 1.94
N TYR A 73 -3.97 -14.60 1.74
CA TYR A 73 -2.86 -14.94 0.85
C TYR A 73 -3.12 -14.56 -0.61
N GLY A 74 -4.39 -14.63 -1.06
CA GLY A 74 -4.75 -14.28 -2.43
C GLY A 74 -4.54 -12.81 -2.75
N ARG A 75 -4.92 -11.92 -1.82
CA ARG A 75 -4.64 -10.49 -1.99
C ARG A 75 -3.16 -10.18 -1.75
N ALA A 76 -2.51 -10.85 -0.80
CA ALA A 76 -1.07 -10.69 -0.55
C ALA A 76 -0.22 -10.99 -1.79
N ASP A 77 -0.45 -12.13 -2.45
CA ASP A 77 0.26 -12.56 -3.67
C ASP A 77 0.19 -11.50 -4.78
N ARG A 78 -0.97 -10.86 -4.97
CA ARG A 78 -1.15 -9.79 -5.95
C ARG A 78 -0.18 -8.62 -5.68
N TYR A 79 -0.05 -8.19 -4.42
CA TYR A 79 0.86 -7.09 -4.06
C TYR A 79 2.34 -7.49 -4.21
N TYR A 80 2.69 -8.73 -3.87
CA TYR A 80 4.05 -9.23 -4.10
C TYR A 80 4.40 -9.28 -5.59
N ARG A 81 3.49 -9.73 -6.45
CA ARG A 81 3.69 -9.72 -7.91
C ARG A 81 3.78 -8.31 -8.49
N MET A 82 3.01 -7.35 -7.95
CA MET A 82 3.16 -5.94 -8.32
C MET A 82 4.57 -5.46 -7.96
N MET A 83 5.06 -5.80 -6.77
CA MET A 83 6.41 -5.45 -6.34
C MET A 83 7.48 -6.04 -7.27
N LEU A 84 7.37 -7.31 -7.68
CA LEU A 84 8.33 -7.93 -8.60
C LEU A 84 8.40 -7.26 -9.98
N LYS A 85 7.32 -6.62 -10.44
CA LYS A 85 7.31 -5.90 -11.73
C LYS A 85 8.06 -4.57 -11.66
N GLU A 86 8.06 -3.93 -10.50
CA GLU A 86 8.67 -2.61 -10.26
C GLU A 86 10.15 -2.72 -9.85
N LEU A 87 10.57 -3.87 -9.31
CA LEU A 87 11.94 -4.08 -8.89
C LEU A 87 12.88 -4.35 -10.07
N SER A 88 14.06 -3.71 -10.05
CA SER A 88 15.15 -4.13 -10.92
C SER A 88 15.60 -5.56 -10.57
N PRO A 89 16.07 -6.38 -11.53
CA PRO A 89 16.41 -7.78 -11.30
C PRO A 89 17.45 -8.03 -10.19
N ASP A 90 18.29 -7.05 -9.88
CA ASP A 90 19.32 -7.12 -8.85
C ASP A 90 18.90 -6.47 -7.52
N HIS A 91 17.62 -6.08 -7.39
CA HIS A 91 17.15 -5.41 -6.20
C HIS A 91 17.13 -6.37 -5.00
N LYS A 92 17.74 -5.95 -3.89
CA LYS A 92 17.89 -6.74 -2.64
C LYS A 92 16.59 -7.35 -2.10
N LEU A 93 15.44 -6.76 -2.42
CA LEU A 93 14.13 -7.22 -1.96
C LEU A 93 13.57 -8.41 -2.76
N ILE A 94 14.10 -8.72 -3.95
CA ILE A 94 13.57 -9.80 -4.80
C ILE A 94 13.55 -11.13 -4.07
N GLY A 95 14.61 -11.50 -3.35
CA GLY A 95 14.65 -12.75 -2.59
C GLY A 95 13.53 -12.85 -1.55
N LYS A 96 13.28 -11.75 -0.82
CA LYS A 96 12.20 -11.65 0.17
C LYS A 96 10.82 -11.76 -0.46
N VAL A 97 10.60 -11.06 -1.57
CA VAL A 97 9.31 -11.07 -2.29
C VAL A 97 9.04 -12.45 -2.90
N CYS A 98 10.03 -13.11 -3.49
CA CYS A 98 9.90 -14.46 -4.05
C CYS A 98 9.57 -15.49 -2.97
N ASN A 99 10.28 -15.47 -1.83
CA ASN A 99 10.01 -16.39 -0.71
C ASN A 99 8.57 -16.30 -0.18
N ASN A 100 7.92 -15.14 -0.30
CA ASN A 100 6.56 -14.92 0.17
C ASN A 100 5.48 -15.32 -0.86
N ILE A 101 5.85 -15.56 -2.11
CA ILE A 101 4.95 -16.00 -3.19
C ILE A 101 4.94 -17.54 -3.34
N GLY A 102 6.03 -18.22 -2.96
CA GLY A 102 6.14 -19.69 -3.00
C GLY A 102 7.58 -20.18 -3.12
#